data_AF-R8MFW9-F1
#
_entry.id   AF-R8MFW9-F1
#
_cell.length_a   1.000
_cell.length_b   1.000
_cell.length_c   1.000
_cell.angle_alpha   90.00
_cell.angle_beta   90.00
_cell.angle_gamma   90.00
#
_symmetry.space_group_name_H-M   'P 1'
#
loop_
_entity.id
_entity.type
_entity.pdbx_description
1 polymer ?
#
loop_
_entity_poly.entity_id
_entity_poly.type
_entity_poly.pdbx_seq_one_letter_code
_entity_poly.pdbx_strand_id
1 'polypeptide(L)'
;MLFSISFNQSHQSSLSHNNRENIHGNPGIDPSRLEENIYFVQKDIRSVYKDVFQEAVDKYNEKQKRNDRKIKDYYDKIKKDTKTHEQRELVVAVGEGKDDPKYREAKKEALKQYAEAFQGRNPNLAVYNMVLHNDEANPHLHINYVPNFESSRGLTRRVGMDRALQQQGVKGKGMELIANWRALETAYIEELAREQIPNFERANVGSHKYMKVRQYKEYAEAVSNIENQITEISKRLPNNKITLKTKKKEIKTEVKPKLIGKPEIFEKETGNYVFSPKQLEKVEDLITAAVTVKKDYERLQNTDLVKENRELNRQVDSLYDSLKESQKINLELKEENRKLNIEIGSLKTHIKDLKENIRVLYQQTKKAFKEKFKVFRGIIKNELDSKGIDNQFEREHKREISRHRDFDRER
;
A
#
# COMPACT_ATOMS: atom_id res chain seq x y z
N MET A 1 -11.54 1.01 14.94
CA MET A 1 -11.29 1.98 13.85
C MET A 1 -10.35 1.31 12.86
N LEU A 2 -10.52 1.52 11.56
CA LEU A 2 -9.70 0.83 10.56
C LEU A 2 -8.39 1.59 10.33
N PHE A 3 -7.26 0.92 10.51
CA PHE A 3 -5.93 1.47 10.25
C PHE A 3 -5.23 0.66 9.17
N SER A 4 -4.57 1.34 8.24
CA SER A 4 -3.70 0.67 7.27
C SER A 4 -2.36 0.28 7.90
N ILE A 5 -1.69 -0.73 7.35
CA ILE A 5 -0.28 -0.99 7.60
C ILE A 5 0.38 -1.02 6.24
N SER A 6 1.43 -0.23 6.05
CA SER A 6 2.10 -0.09 4.76
C SER A 6 3.58 -0.44 4.85
N PHE A 7 4.06 -1.12 3.81
CA PHE A 7 5.44 -1.50 3.61
C PHE A 7 5.87 -1.05 2.21
N ASN A 8 6.67 0.02 2.13
CA ASN A 8 7.22 0.50 0.86
C ASN A 8 8.70 0.10 0.77
N GLN A 9 9.06 -0.64 -0.27
CA GLN A 9 10.43 -1.11 -0.47
C GLN A 9 11.08 -0.43 -1.68
N SER A 10 12.30 0.06 -1.50
CA SER A 10 13.11 0.70 -2.53
C SER A 10 14.52 0.10 -2.59
N HIS A 11 15.20 0.27 -3.72
CA HIS A 11 16.64 -0.01 -3.89
C HIS A 11 17.48 1.27 -3.79
N GLN A 12 16.82 2.42 -3.69
CA GLN A 12 17.41 3.73 -3.48
C GLN A 12 17.06 4.22 -2.08
N SER A 13 17.99 4.94 -1.46
CA SER A 13 17.82 5.52 -0.13
C SER A 13 18.45 6.89 -0.06
N SER A 14 17.84 7.76 0.74
CA SER A 14 18.34 9.09 1.01
C SER A 14 18.71 9.18 2.49
N LEU A 15 19.95 8.85 2.84
CA LEU A 15 20.42 8.93 4.22
C LEU A 15 20.37 10.36 4.76
N SER A 16 20.65 11.36 3.91
CA SER A 16 20.54 12.76 4.32
C SER A 16 19.11 13.16 4.71
N HIS A 17 18.10 12.56 4.07
CA HIS A 17 16.71 12.73 4.46
C HIS A 17 16.40 11.95 5.74
N ASN A 18 16.74 10.66 5.78
CA ASN A 18 16.45 9.77 6.91
C ASN A 18 17.10 10.26 8.22
N ASN A 19 18.32 10.78 8.13
CA ASN A 19 19.09 11.26 9.28
C ASN A 19 18.89 12.77 9.55
N ARG A 20 17.97 13.41 8.82
CA ARG A 20 17.68 14.85 8.92
C ARG A 20 18.91 15.75 8.72
N GLU A 21 19.94 15.27 8.02
CA GLU A 21 21.09 16.07 7.59
C GLU A 21 20.69 17.13 6.54
N ASN A 22 19.61 16.86 5.79
CA ASN A 22 18.97 17.83 4.92
C ASN A 22 17.44 17.82 5.11
N ILE A 23 16.94 18.89 5.71
CA ILE A 23 15.51 19.16 5.90
C ILE A 23 14.90 20.01 4.78
N HIS A 24 15.73 20.60 3.91
CA HIS A 24 15.30 21.44 2.80
C HIS A 24 14.91 20.57 1.59
N GLY A 25 13.60 20.39 1.38
CA GLY A 25 13.06 19.65 0.22
C GLY A 25 11.79 18.86 0.48
N ASN A 26 11.42 18.64 1.75
CA ASN A 26 10.12 18.04 2.12
C ASN A 26 9.31 19.05 2.96
N PRO A 27 8.28 19.71 2.38
CA PRO A 27 7.45 20.67 3.11
C PRO A 27 6.58 20.01 4.20
N GLY A 28 6.55 18.67 4.27
CA GLY A 28 5.82 17.92 5.30
C GLY A 28 6.58 17.71 6.61
N ILE A 29 7.85 18.11 6.71
CA ILE A 29 8.64 18.04 7.94
C ILE A 29 8.22 19.21 8.84
N ASP A 30 7.85 18.91 10.08
CA ASP A 30 7.60 19.89 11.13
C ASP A 30 8.87 20.10 11.98
N PRO A 31 9.57 21.24 11.86
CA PRO A 31 10.81 21.49 12.59
C PRO A 31 10.66 21.43 14.11
N SER A 32 9.46 21.70 14.64
CA SER A 32 9.21 21.69 16.09
C SER A 32 9.21 20.29 16.70
N ARG A 33 9.10 19.24 15.87
CA ARG A 33 9.03 17.84 16.29
C ARG A 33 10.25 17.02 15.90
N LEU A 34 11.33 17.65 15.43
CA LEU A 34 12.56 16.95 15.03
C LEU A 34 13.15 16.11 16.18
N GLU A 35 13.09 16.63 17.41
CA GLU A 35 13.55 15.94 18.62
C GLU A 35 12.68 14.74 19.00
N GLU A 36 11.51 14.57 18.38
CA GLU A 36 10.63 13.41 18.62
C GLU A 36 10.99 12.20 17.76
N ASN A 37 11.89 12.35 16.78
CA ASN A 37 12.43 11.28 15.96
C ASN A 37 13.31 10.34 16.81
N ILE A 38 13.40 9.07 16.42
CA ILE A 38 14.21 8.06 17.12
C ILE A 38 15.20 7.44 16.13
N TYR A 39 16.50 7.52 16.46
CA TYR A 39 17.59 6.95 15.67
C TYR A 39 18.10 5.67 16.33
N PHE A 40 17.75 4.51 15.77
CA PHE A 40 18.11 3.20 16.34
C PHE A 40 19.48 2.72 15.88
N VAL A 41 19.79 2.92 14.59
CA VAL A 41 21.04 2.48 13.97
C VAL A 41 21.49 3.54 12.99
N GLN A 42 22.77 3.94 13.05
CA GLN A 42 23.41 4.85 12.10
C GLN A 42 24.84 4.39 11.85
N LYS A 43 25.04 3.53 10.84
CA LYS A 43 26.33 2.98 10.46
C LYS A 43 26.61 3.31 8.99
N ASP A 44 27.89 3.51 8.67
CA ASP A 44 28.32 3.52 7.27
C ASP A 44 28.08 2.14 6.65
N ILE A 45 27.41 2.11 5.50
CA ILE A 45 27.18 0.90 4.72
C ILE A 45 28.49 0.19 4.36
N ARG A 46 29.59 0.92 4.15
CA ARG A 46 30.91 0.31 3.89
C ARG A 46 31.41 -0.50 5.08
N SER A 47 31.17 -0.02 6.31
CA SER A 47 31.49 -0.77 7.53
C SER A 47 30.68 -2.05 7.63
N VAL A 48 29.38 -2.00 7.31
CA VAL A 48 28.54 -3.22 7.26
C VAL A 48 29.03 -4.19 6.20
N TYR A 49 29.48 -3.71 5.04
CA TYR A 49 30.06 -4.58 4.02
C TYR A 49 31.35 -5.26 4.50
N LYS A 50 32.19 -4.54 5.24
CA LYS A 50 33.40 -5.08 5.85
C LYS A 50 33.03 -6.17 6.87
N ASP A 51 32.13 -5.86 7.80
CA ASP A 51 31.75 -6.77 8.88
C ASP A 51 31.09 -8.06 8.35
N VAL A 52 30.24 -7.95 7.33
CA VAL A 52 29.44 -9.08 6.82
C VAL A 52 30.17 -9.90 5.75
N PHE A 53 31.01 -9.29 4.92
CA PHE A 53 31.55 -9.96 3.73
C PHE A 53 33.07 -10.08 3.68
N GLN A 54 33.84 -9.29 4.44
CA GLN A 54 35.29 -9.21 4.24
C GLN A 54 35.98 -10.56 4.43
N GLU A 55 35.62 -11.32 5.47
CA GLU A 55 36.18 -12.65 5.70
C GLU A 55 35.94 -13.61 4.52
N ALA A 56 34.73 -13.58 3.93
CA ALA A 56 34.41 -14.39 2.76
C ALA A 56 35.19 -13.93 1.52
N VAL A 57 35.40 -12.62 1.37
CA VAL A 57 36.16 -12.02 0.27
C VAL A 57 37.63 -12.40 0.37
N ASP A 58 38.23 -12.34 1.55
CA ASP A 58 39.63 -12.68 1.79
C ASP A 58 39.88 -14.16 1.46
N LYS A 59 39.06 -15.06 2.02
CA LYS A 59 39.11 -16.51 1.72
C LYS A 59 38.90 -16.83 0.24
N TYR A 60 38.08 -16.05 -0.46
CA TYR A 60 37.87 -16.21 -1.91
C TYR A 60 39.12 -15.78 -2.68
N ASN A 61 39.71 -14.64 -2.31
CA ASN A 61 40.88 -14.05 -2.96
C ASN A 61 42.16 -14.86 -2.78
N GLU A 62 42.36 -15.48 -1.62
CA GLU A 62 43.47 -16.40 -1.34
C GLU A 62 43.53 -17.56 -2.36
N LYS A 63 42.37 -18.04 -2.81
CA LYS A 63 42.26 -19.12 -3.79
C LYS A 63 42.45 -18.67 -5.24
N GLN A 64 42.47 -17.35 -5.51
CA GLN A 64 42.58 -16.83 -6.87
C GLN A 64 44.05 -16.64 -7.29
N LYS A 65 44.48 -17.41 -8.30
CA LYS A 65 45.81 -17.24 -8.95
C LYS A 65 45.88 -16.01 -9.87
N ARG A 66 44.74 -15.61 -10.45
CA ARG A 66 44.63 -14.53 -11.42
C ARG A 66 44.22 -13.22 -10.75
N ASN A 67 45.00 -12.16 -10.92
CA ASN A 67 44.76 -10.86 -10.28
C ASN A 67 43.44 -10.20 -10.72
N ASP A 68 43.01 -10.42 -11.97
CA ASP A 68 41.74 -9.88 -12.48
C ASP A 68 40.49 -10.55 -11.86
N ARG A 69 40.66 -11.73 -11.25
CA ARG A 69 39.58 -12.45 -10.56
C ARG A 69 39.44 -12.06 -9.09
N LYS A 70 40.43 -11.38 -8.51
CA LYS A 70 40.40 -10.95 -7.10
C LYS A 70 39.41 -9.79 -6.93
N ILE A 71 38.62 -9.86 -5.87
CA ILE A 71 37.67 -8.82 -5.47
C ILE A 71 38.44 -7.80 -4.64
N LYS A 72 38.62 -6.57 -5.16
CA LYS A 72 39.31 -5.49 -4.45
C LYS A 72 38.41 -4.79 -3.44
N ASP A 73 37.25 -4.34 -3.90
CA ASP A 73 36.19 -3.74 -3.08
C ASP A 73 34.87 -4.41 -3.48
N TYR A 74 34.26 -5.11 -2.52
CA TYR A 74 33.03 -5.85 -2.77
C TYR A 74 31.80 -4.94 -2.82
N TYR A 75 31.78 -3.84 -2.05
CA TYR A 75 30.70 -2.87 -2.11
C TYR A 75 30.66 -2.19 -3.48
N ASP A 76 31.79 -1.66 -3.95
CA ASP A 76 31.88 -1.02 -5.26
C ASP A 76 31.58 -2.00 -6.40
N LYS A 77 31.92 -3.27 -6.22
CA LYS A 77 31.57 -4.33 -7.18
C LYS A 77 30.06 -4.50 -7.29
N ILE A 78 29.34 -4.57 -6.17
CA ILE A 78 27.88 -4.72 -6.18
C ILE A 78 27.19 -3.44 -6.64
N LYS A 79 27.67 -2.26 -6.22
CA LYS A 79 27.11 -0.96 -6.65
C LYS A 79 27.15 -0.76 -8.18
N LYS A 80 28.10 -1.38 -8.87
CA LYS A 80 28.23 -1.35 -10.34
C LYS A 80 27.46 -2.47 -11.04
N ASP A 81 26.89 -3.42 -10.30
CA ASP A 81 26.12 -4.53 -10.84
C ASP A 81 24.70 -4.08 -11.22
N THR A 82 24.18 -4.58 -12.34
CA THR A 82 22.84 -4.19 -12.84
C THR A 82 21.72 -5.10 -12.35
N LYS A 83 22.06 -6.25 -11.75
CA LYS A 83 21.11 -7.29 -11.31
C LYS A 83 21.00 -7.36 -9.79
N THR A 84 22.06 -6.98 -9.08
CA THR A 84 22.15 -7.05 -7.63
C THR A 84 22.24 -5.64 -7.07
N HIS A 85 21.30 -5.28 -6.20
CA HIS A 85 21.32 -4.00 -5.50
C HIS A 85 22.12 -4.10 -4.20
N GLU A 86 22.98 -3.11 -3.97
CA GLU A 86 23.89 -3.03 -2.83
C GLU A 86 23.18 -2.86 -1.50
N GLN A 87 21.95 -2.36 -1.54
CA GLN A 87 21.16 -2.02 -0.37
C GLN A 87 19.67 -2.01 -0.71
N ARG A 88 18.84 -2.00 0.33
CA ARG A 88 17.40 -1.79 0.23
C ARG A 88 16.90 -0.93 1.38
N GLU A 89 15.83 -0.21 1.12
CA GLU A 89 15.06 0.49 2.13
C GLU A 89 13.67 -0.09 2.26
N LEU A 90 13.20 -0.16 3.48
CA LEU A 90 11.84 -0.46 3.84
C LEU A 90 11.29 0.68 4.69
N VAL A 91 10.22 1.32 4.21
CA VAL A 91 9.45 2.30 4.97
C VAL A 91 8.20 1.62 5.50
N VAL A 92 8.03 1.63 6.82
CA VAL A 92 6.91 1.00 7.53
C VAL A 92 6.08 2.07 8.22
N ALA A 93 4.76 2.03 8.05
CA ALA A 93 3.86 2.96 8.73
C ALA A 93 2.56 2.27 9.16
N VAL A 94 2.01 2.73 10.28
CA VAL A 94 0.71 2.33 10.81
C VAL A 94 -0.25 3.52 10.67
N GLY A 95 -1.38 3.31 10.02
CA GLY A 95 -2.38 4.32 9.72
C GLY A 95 -1.93 5.39 8.72
N GLU A 96 -2.69 6.47 8.65
CA GLU A 96 -2.46 7.62 7.78
C GLU A 96 -2.37 8.92 8.59
N GLY A 97 -1.83 9.98 7.98
CA GLY A 97 -1.67 11.29 8.65
C GLY A 97 -2.99 12.03 8.91
N LYS A 98 -4.10 11.55 8.34
CA LYS A 98 -5.46 12.08 8.57
C LYS A 98 -6.18 11.41 9.75
N ASP A 99 -5.58 10.38 10.34
CA ASP A 99 -6.15 9.71 11.50
C ASP A 99 -6.17 10.67 12.70
N ASP A 100 -7.04 10.38 13.67
CA ASP A 100 -7.17 11.18 14.89
C ASP A 100 -5.79 11.32 15.60
N PRO A 101 -5.30 12.55 15.85
CA PRO A 101 -3.98 12.81 16.45
C PRO A 101 -3.73 12.05 17.76
N LYS A 102 -4.78 11.70 18.51
CA LYS A 102 -4.63 10.94 19.76
C LYS A 102 -3.97 9.57 19.59
N TYR A 103 -4.00 8.99 18.39
CA TYR A 103 -3.36 7.70 18.10
C TYR A 103 -1.88 7.82 17.70
N ARG A 104 -1.35 9.04 17.57
CA ARG A 104 0.03 9.26 17.12
C ARG A 104 1.05 8.53 18.01
N GLU A 105 0.95 8.71 19.32
CA GLU A 105 1.88 8.08 20.27
C GLU A 105 1.74 6.55 20.28
N ALA A 106 0.53 6.02 20.18
CA ALA A 106 0.31 4.58 20.09
C ALA A 106 0.91 3.96 18.80
N LYS A 107 0.77 4.65 17.66
CA LYS A 107 1.39 4.25 16.39
C LYS A 107 2.93 4.29 16.49
N LYS A 108 3.46 5.35 17.09
CA LYS A 108 4.90 5.53 17.34
C LYS A 108 5.44 4.39 18.19
N GLU A 109 4.77 4.05 19.28
CA GLU A 109 5.19 2.98 20.18
C GLU A 109 5.17 1.60 19.51
N ALA A 110 4.13 1.29 18.71
CA ALA A 110 4.09 0.06 17.93
C ALA A 110 5.24 -0.03 16.90
N LEU A 111 5.56 1.08 16.23
CA LEU A 111 6.70 1.16 15.29
C LEU A 111 8.04 1.03 16.00
N LYS A 112 8.19 1.60 17.20
CA LYS A 112 9.39 1.48 18.02
C LYS A 112 9.65 0.03 18.44
N GLN A 113 8.64 -0.66 18.96
CA GLN A 113 8.77 -2.08 19.32
C GLN A 113 9.06 -2.95 18.09
N TYR A 114 8.44 -2.62 16.96
CA TYR A 114 8.73 -3.29 15.69
C TYR A 114 10.20 -3.09 15.27
N ALA A 115 10.73 -1.86 15.40
CA ALA A 115 12.12 -1.53 15.10
C ALA A 115 13.10 -2.33 15.96
N GLU A 116 12.88 -2.38 17.27
CA GLU A 116 13.73 -3.09 18.25
C GLU A 116 13.79 -4.60 17.98
N ALA A 117 12.69 -5.21 17.53
CA ALA A 117 12.63 -6.63 17.20
C ALA A 117 13.08 -6.98 15.76
N PHE A 118 13.19 -5.99 14.87
CA PHE A 118 13.35 -6.23 13.43
C PHE A 118 14.59 -7.06 13.08
N GLN A 119 15.76 -6.68 13.60
CA GLN A 119 17.03 -7.34 13.28
C GLN A 119 17.05 -8.80 13.76
N GLY A 120 16.42 -9.10 14.90
CA GLY A 120 16.33 -10.45 15.45
C GLY A 120 15.45 -11.37 14.61
N ARG A 121 14.35 -10.85 14.05
CA ARG A 121 13.47 -11.62 13.14
C ARG A 121 14.00 -11.72 11.72
N ASN A 122 14.90 -10.82 11.32
CA ASN A 122 15.48 -10.74 9.99
C ASN A 122 17.03 -10.82 10.01
N PRO A 123 17.61 -11.95 10.46
CA PRO A 123 19.06 -12.08 10.66
C PRO A 123 19.88 -11.95 9.37
N ASN A 124 19.27 -12.22 8.21
CA ASN A 124 19.92 -12.11 6.90
C ASN A 124 19.75 -10.73 6.25
N LEU A 125 19.09 -9.78 6.92
CA LEU A 125 18.95 -8.39 6.50
C LEU A 125 19.79 -7.53 7.45
N ALA A 126 21.06 -7.30 7.10
CA ALA A 126 21.98 -6.53 7.95
C ALA A 126 21.60 -5.05 7.93
N VAL A 127 20.99 -4.55 9.00
CA VAL A 127 20.56 -3.16 9.12
C VAL A 127 21.78 -2.26 9.33
N TYR A 128 21.87 -1.21 8.51
CA TYR A 128 22.91 -0.19 8.63
C TYR A 128 22.35 1.19 9.00
N ASN A 129 21.07 1.45 8.72
CA ASN A 129 20.41 2.67 9.14
C ASN A 129 18.95 2.37 9.52
N MET A 130 18.47 2.91 10.64
CA MET A 130 17.09 2.72 11.10
C MET A 130 16.62 3.92 11.89
N VAL A 131 15.59 4.61 11.38
CA VAL A 131 15.11 5.88 11.93
C VAL A 131 13.59 5.92 11.91
N LEU A 132 12.98 6.24 13.05
CA LEU A 132 11.54 6.54 13.16
C LEU A 132 11.35 8.05 13.08
N HIS A 133 10.64 8.49 12.05
CA HIS A 133 10.22 9.87 11.88
C HIS A 133 8.89 10.10 12.60
N ASN A 134 8.88 10.99 13.60
CA ASN A 134 7.69 11.49 14.29
C ASN A 134 7.46 12.99 14.04
N ASP A 135 8.16 13.57 13.08
CA ASP A 135 8.10 14.98 12.68
C ASP A 135 7.22 15.25 11.46
N GLU A 136 6.79 14.21 10.73
CA GLU A 136 5.93 14.34 9.54
C GLU A 136 4.44 14.10 9.86
N ALA A 137 3.59 14.05 8.83
CA ALA A 137 2.14 13.88 9.01
C ALA A 137 1.77 12.61 9.80
N ASN A 138 2.42 11.48 9.55
CA ASN A 138 2.21 10.22 10.27
C ASN A 138 3.55 9.65 10.74
N PRO A 139 3.64 9.06 11.94
CA PRO A 139 4.84 8.35 12.37
C PRO A 139 5.16 7.21 11.40
N HIS A 140 6.41 7.10 10.97
CA HIS A 140 6.85 6.04 10.06
C HIS A 140 8.32 5.71 10.28
N LEU A 141 8.69 4.46 9.98
CA LEU A 141 10.00 3.89 10.24
C LEU A 141 10.72 3.62 8.92
N HIS A 142 11.90 4.20 8.75
CA HIS A 142 12.84 3.88 7.69
C HIS A 142 13.80 2.80 8.18
N ILE A 143 13.97 1.73 7.40
CA ILE A 143 14.92 0.66 7.67
C ILE A 143 15.75 0.43 6.41
N ASN A 144 17.03 0.79 6.45
CA ASN A 144 17.98 0.52 5.40
C ASN A 144 18.86 -0.67 5.76
N TYR A 145 18.94 -1.67 4.87
CA TYR A 145 19.62 -2.92 5.13
C TYR A 145 20.32 -3.50 3.89
N VAL A 146 21.27 -4.40 4.14
CA VAL A 146 21.97 -5.18 3.12
C VAL A 146 21.53 -6.65 3.21
N PRO A 147 20.75 -7.16 2.23
CA PRO A 147 20.32 -8.55 2.24
C PRO A 147 21.50 -9.47 1.89
N ASN A 148 21.78 -10.47 2.72
CA ASN A 148 22.93 -11.34 2.55
C ASN A 148 22.63 -12.82 2.83
N PHE A 149 23.37 -13.69 2.16
CA PHE A 149 23.16 -15.13 2.26
C PHE A 149 24.47 -15.91 2.07
N GLU A 150 24.49 -17.13 2.57
CA GLU A 150 25.61 -18.07 2.41
C GLU A 150 25.49 -18.88 1.12
N SER A 151 26.59 -19.01 0.39
CA SER A 151 26.66 -19.72 -0.89
C SER A 151 27.69 -20.83 -0.85
N SER A 152 27.34 -21.97 -1.45
CA SER A 152 28.27 -23.10 -1.64
C SER A 152 29.14 -22.98 -2.91
N ARG A 153 28.93 -21.94 -3.74
CA ARG A 153 29.65 -21.74 -5.01
C ARG A 153 30.28 -20.35 -5.08
N GLY A 154 31.59 -20.32 -5.34
CA GLY A 154 32.34 -19.06 -5.49
C GLY A 154 32.53 -18.35 -4.15
N LEU A 155 32.13 -17.08 -4.08
CA LEU A 155 32.17 -16.29 -2.84
C LEU A 155 31.14 -16.85 -1.84
N THR A 156 31.61 -17.22 -0.64
CA THR A 156 30.80 -17.97 0.34
C THR A 156 29.72 -17.15 1.05
N ARG A 157 29.83 -15.82 1.05
CA ARG A 157 28.77 -14.92 1.53
C ARG A 157 28.51 -13.83 0.51
N ARG A 158 27.25 -13.64 0.11
CA ARG A 158 26.87 -12.82 -1.04
C ARG A 158 25.68 -11.93 -0.74
N VAL A 159 25.53 -10.86 -1.51
CA VAL A 159 24.34 -10.00 -1.47
C VAL A 159 23.24 -10.66 -2.29
N GLY A 160 22.03 -10.72 -1.74
CA GLY A 160 20.88 -11.25 -2.48
C GLY A 160 19.63 -11.42 -1.62
N MET A 161 18.53 -10.77 -2.03
CA MET A 161 17.27 -10.74 -1.27
C MET A 161 16.60 -12.10 -1.15
N ASP A 162 16.33 -12.78 -2.26
CA ASP A 162 15.56 -14.02 -2.24
C ASP A 162 16.26 -15.11 -1.41
N ARG A 163 17.57 -15.24 -1.58
CA ARG A 163 18.35 -16.23 -0.82
C ARG A 163 18.48 -15.85 0.65
N ALA A 164 18.57 -14.56 0.98
CA ALA A 164 18.55 -14.08 2.36
C ALA A 164 17.25 -14.49 3.04
N LEU A 165 16.10 -14.21 2.42
CA LEU A 165 14.78 -14.57 2.96
C LEU A 165 14.57 -16.09 3.07
N GLN A 166 15.02 -16.85 2.07
CA GLN A 166 14.93 -18.31 2.11
C GLN A 166 15.77 -18.92 3.24
N GLN A 167 16.98 -18.40 3.50
CA GLN A 167 17.85 -18.90 4.56
C GLN A 167 17.35 -18.57 5.97
N GLN A 168 16.61 -17.48 6.14
CA GLN A 168 15.91 -17.18 7.40
C GLN A 168 14.52 -17.87 7.50
N GLY A 169 14.19 -18.79 6.59
CA GLY A 169 13.02 -19.68 6.71
C GLY A 169 11.74 -19.21 6.00
N VAL A 170 11.79 -18.14 5.21
CA VAL A 170 10.61 -17.71 4.42
C VAL A 170 10.40 -18.67 3.25
N LYS A 171 9.18 -19.17 3.11
CA LYS A 171 8.77 -20.09 2.03
C LYS A 171 8.42 -19.32 0.76
N GLY A 172 8.61 -19.95 -0.40
CA GLY A 172 8.24 -19.42 -1.71
C GLY A 172 9.43 -19.05 -2.58
N LYS A 173 9.14 -18.52 -3.78
CA LYS A 173 10.15 -18.03 -4.74
C LYS A 173 9.68 -16.75 -5.43
N GLY A 174 10.62 -15.89 -5.83
CA GLY A 174 10.32 -14.66 -6.56
C GLY A 174 9.29 -13.78 -5.83
N MET A 175 8.23 -13.38 -6.51
CA MET A 175 7.20 -12.50 -5.95
C MET A 175 6.46 -13.12 -4.75
N GLU A 176 6.23 -14.43 -4.77
CA GLU A 176 5.56 -15.14 -3.66
C GLU A 176 6.39 -15.08 -2.38
N LEU A 177 7.71 -15.24 -2.50
CA LEU A 177 8.63 -15.16 -1.36
C LEU A 177 8.56 -13.79 -0.67
N ILE A 178 8.55 -12.71 -1.45
CA ILE A 178 8.43 -11.34 -0.94
C ILE A 178 7.05 -11.14 -0.30
N ALA A 179 5.99 -11.66 -0.92
CA ALA A 179 4.63 -11.57 -0.38
C ALA A 179 4.50 -12.31 0.96
N ASN A 180 5.05 -13.52 1.07
CA ASN A 180 5.05 -14.32 2.29
C ASN A 180 5.85 -13.63 3.41
N TRP A 181 7.03 -13.10 3.09
CA TRP A 181 7.81 -12.32 4.06
C TRP A 181 7.03 -11.08 4.52
N ARG A 182 6.46 -10.31 3.59
CA ARG A 182 5.63 -9.14 3.94
C ARG A 182 4.44 -9.53 4.79
N ALA A 183 3.80 -10.66 4.55
CA ALA A 183 2.69 -11.13 5.38
C ALA A 183 3.12 -11.41 6.83
N LEU A 184 4.29 -12.04 7.03
CA LEU A 184 4.87 -12.26 8.36
C LEU A 184 5.20 -10.95 9.08
N GLU A 185 5.87 -10.02 8.38
CA GLU A 185 6.20 -8.70 8.91
C GLU A 185 4.94 -7.89 9.26
N THR A 186 3.92 -7.97 8.40
CA THR A 186 2.65 -7.27 8.62
C THR A 186 1.89 -7.87 9.79
N ALA A 187 1.84 -9.19 9.93
CA ALA A 187 1.17 -9.85 11.05
C ALA A 187 1.82 -9.45 12.39
N TYR A 188 3.14 -9.36 12.43
CA TYR A 188 3.85 -8.98 13.65
C TYR A 188 3.60 -7.52 14.06
N ILE A 189 3.73 -6.55 13.14
CA ILE A 189 3.41 -5.15 13.49
C ILE A 189 1.91 -4.94 13.76
N GLU A 190 1.04 -5.75 13.14
CA GLU A 190 -0.39 -5.75 13.44
C GLU A 190 -0.68 -6.18 14.88
N GLU A 191 0.03 -7.18 15.40
CA GLU A 191 -0.04 -7.58 16.82
C GLU A 191 0.38 -6.43 17.74
N LEU A 192 1.55 -5.84 17.49
CA LEU A 192 2.03 -4.68 18.26
C LEU A 192 1.06 -3.50 18.21
N ALA A 193 0.47 -3.22 17.04
CA ALA A 193 -0.50 -2.15 16.91
C ALA A 193 -1.80 -2.41 17.70
N ARG A 194 -2.24 -3.67 17.82
CA ARG A 194 -3.41 -4.04 18.65
C ARG A 194 -3.15 -3.85 20.15
N GLU A 195 -1.91 -4.02 20.60
CA GLU A 195 -1.54 -3.79 21.99
C GLU A 195 -1.57 -2.29 22.34
N GLN A 196 -1.17 -1.43 21.41
CA GLN A 196 -1.07 0.01 21.64
C GLN A 196 -2.36 0.78 21.31
N ILE A 197 -3.17 0.32 20.36
CA ILE A 197 -4.33 1.04 19.85
C ILE A 197 -5.64 0.30 20.24
N PRO A 198 -6.50 0.90 21.08
CA PRO A 198 -7.78 0.30 21.45
C PRO A 198 -8.69 0.08 20.24
N ASN A 199 -9.28 -1.12 20.14
CA ASN A 199 -10.16 -1.52 19.03
C ASN A 199 -9.50 -1.35 17.65
N PHE A 200 -8.20 -1.63 17.57
CA PHE A 200 -7.45 -1.68 16.33
C PHE A 200 -8.03 -2.76 15.41
N GLU A 201 -8.34 -2.37 14.19
CA GLU A 201 -8.62 -3.30 13.11
C GLU A 201 -7.86 -2.86 11.87
N ARG A 202 -7.28 -3.84 11.17
CA ARG A 202 -6.50 -3.56 9.97
C ARG A 202 -7.40 -3.37 8.76
N ALA A 203 -7.20 -2.27 8.05
CA ALA A 203 -7.70 -2.10 6.69
C ALA A 203 -6.81 -2.88 5.71
N ASN A 204 -7.41 -3.78 4.93
CA ASN A 204 -6.73 -4.40 3.78
C ASN A 204 -6.67 -3.40 2.63
N VAL A 205 -5.58 -2.64 2.57
CA VAL A 205 -5.28 -1.73 1.45
C VAL A 205 -4.31 -2.42 0.48
N GLY A 206 -4.64 -2.44 -0.81
CA GLY A 206 -3.84 -3.12 -1.84
C GLY A 206 -2.48 -2.46 -2.09
N SER A 207 -1.48 -3.25 -2.51
CA SER A 207 -0.16 -2.75 -2.90
C SER A 207 -0.12 -2.37 -4.39
N HIS A 208 -0.39 -1.10 -4.72
CA HIS A 208 -0.12 -0.58 -6.05
C HIS A 208 0.68 0.73 -6.01
N LYS A 209 1.60 0.89 -6.97
CA LYS A 209 2.11 2.21 -7.36
C LYS A 209 0.92 2.99 -7.92
N TYR A 210 0.26 3.77 -7.07
CA TYR A 210 -0.78 4.69 -7.51
C TYR A 210 -0.12 5.93 -8.10
N MET A 211 -0.55 6.35 -9.30
CA MET A 211 -0.65 7.78 -9.56
C MET A 211 -1.51 8.35 -8.44
N LYS A 212 -1.06 9.41 -7.75
CA LYS A 212 -1.85 10.01 -6.67
C LYS A 212 -3.25 10.33 -7.23
N VAL A 213 -4.32 10.17 -6.44
CA VAL A 213 -5.72 10.41 -6.91
C VAL A 213 -5.86 11.74 -7.64
N ARG A 214 -5.13 12.75 -7.18
CA ARG A 214 -5.03 14.06 -7.85
C ARG A 214 -4.40 13.96 -9.25
N GLN A 215 -3.26 13.28 -9.40
CA GLN A 215 -2.62 13.05 -10.69
C GLN A 215 -3.49 12.20 -11.62
N TYR A 216 -4.22 11.21 -11.09
CA TYR A 216 -5.19 10.44 -11.88
C TYR A 216 -6.35 11.31 -12.36
N LYS A 217 -6.90 12.16 -11.48
CA LYS A 217 -7.95 13.13 -11.85
C LYS A 217 -7.46 14.13 -12.90
N GLU A 218 -6.28 14.72 -12.70
CA GLU A 218 -5.65 15.64 -13.65
C GLU A 218 -5.41 14.96 -15.01
N TYR A 219 -4.94 13.72 -15.01
CA TYR A 219 -4.75 12.93 -16.22
C TYR A 219 -6.07 12.59 -16.92
N ALA A 220 -7.08 12.12 -16.18
CA ALA A 220 -8.39 11.79 -16.71
C ALA A 220 -9.10 13.03 -17.29
N GLU A 221 -8.97 14.18 -16.61
CA GLU A 221 -9.50 15.46 -17.09
C GLU A 221 -8.77 15.96 -18.33
N ALA A 222 -7.44 15.83 -18.38
CA ALA A 222 -6.65 16.17 -19.56
C ALA A 222 -7.02 15.29 -20.76
N VAL A 223 -7.17 13.98 -20.57
CA VAL A 223 -7.62 13.04 -21.61
C VAL A 223 -9.01 13.42 -22.10
N SER A 224 -9.97 13.65 -21.19
CA SER A 224 -11.34 14.05 -21.56
C SER A 224 -11.38 15.38 -22.33
N ASN A 225 -10.59 16.37 -21.91
CA ASN A 225 -10.49 17.64 -22.62
C ASN A 225 -9.91 17.48 -24.03
N ILE A 226 -8.89 16.65 -24.21
CA ILE A 226 -8.31 16.35 -25.52
C ILE A 226 -9.33 15.61 -26.41
N GLU A 227 -10.04 14.62 -25.88
CA GLU A 227 -11.09 13.90 -26.63
C GLU A 227 -12.22 14.82 -27.08
N ASN A 228 -12.64 15.75 -26.22
CA ASN A 228 -13.66 16.75 -26.56
C ASN A 228 -13.17 17.71 -27.67
N GLN A 229 -11.94 18.23 -27.56
CA GLN A 229 -11.34 19.10 -28.59
C GLN A 229 -11.21 18.38 -29.93
N ILE A 230 -10.74 17.12 -29.93
CA ILE A 230 -10.66 16.29 -31.15
C ILE A 230 -12.06 16.11 -31.74
N THR A 231 -13.07 15.86 -30.91
CA THR A 231 -14.46 15.71 -31.36
C THR A 231 -15.02 16.99 -31.98
N GLU A 232 -14.78 18.15 -31.37
CA GLU A 232 -15.24 19.44 -31.91
C GLU A 232 -14.54 19.81 -33.22
N ILE A 233 -13.23 19.62 -33.30
CA ILE A 233 -12.46 19.84 -34.54
C ILE A 233 -12.94 18.88 -35.63
N SER A 234 -13.19 17.61 -35.28
CA SER A 234 -13.65 16.59 -36.23
C SER A 234 -15.03 16.89 -36.85
N LYS A 235 -15.91 17.61 -36.12
CA LYS A 235 -17.20 18.08 -36.64
C LYS A 235 -17.06 19.19 -37.68
N ARG A 236 -15.99 20.00 -37.59
CA ARG A 236 -15.71 21.12 -38.52
C ARG A 236 -14.88 20.70 -39.73
N LEU A 237 -14.26 19.53 -39.66
CA LEU A 237 -13.47 18.98 -40.76
C LEU A 237 -14.37 18.29 -41.80
N PRO A 238 -14.06 18.43 -43.09
CA PRO A 238 -14.73 17.69 -44.14
C PRO A 238 -14.47 16.18 -44.01
N ASN A 239 -15.37 15.36 -44.56
CA ASN A 239 -15.18 13.90 -44.54
C ASN A 239 -14.12 13.43 -45.56
N ASN A 240 -13.88 14.24 -46.59
CA ASN A 240 -12.97 13.95 -47.70
C ASN A 240 -11.98 15.10 -47.90
N LYS A 241 -10.86 14.81 -48.57
CA LYS A 241 -9.89 15.83 -48.98
C LYS A 241 -10.59 16.86 -49.89
N ILE A 242 -10.28 18.14 -49.73
CA ILE A 242 -10.85 19.23 -50.52
C ILE A 242 -9.79 19.76 -51.49
N THR A 243 -10.23 20.15 -52.69
CA THR A 243 -9.45 20.98 -53.62
C THR A 243 -10.11 22.36 -53.68
N LEU A 244 -9.37 23.38 -53.27
CA LEU A 244 -9.75 24.78 -53.32
C LEU A 244 -9.45 25.34 -54.72
N LYS A 245 -10.35 26.17 -55.26
CA LYS A 245 -10.12 26.80 -56.58
C LYS A 245 -9.29 28.07 -56.41
N THR A 246 -8.17 28.18 -57.12
CA THR A 246 -7.39 29.42 -57.18
C THR A 246 -8.23 30.54 -57.78
N LYS A 247 -8.26 31.72 -57.15
CA LYS A 247 -8.62 32.95 -57.86
C LYS A 247 -7.30 33.67 -58.24
N LYS A 248 -7.32 34.70 -59.11
CA LYS A 248 -6.27 35.77 -59.20
C LYS A 248 -6.82 37.13 -58.76
N LYS A 249 -5.98 38.04 -58.20
CA LYS A 249 -6.38 39.42 -57.79
C LYS A 249 -7.25 40.02 -58.88
N GLU A 250 -8.43 40.49 -58.52
CA GLU A 250 -9.34 41.06 -59.50
C GLU A 250 -8.73 42.37 -60.02
N ILE A 251 -8.33 42.37 -61.29
CA ILE A 251 -7.84 43.55 -61.98
C ILE A 251 -9.04 44.14 -62.71
N LYS A 252 -9.39 45.38 -62.36
CA LYS A 252 -10.42 46.12 -63.09
C LYS A 252 -9.72 47.01 -64.12
N THR A 253 -9.97 46.74 -65.39
CA THR A 253 -9.42 47.50 -66.51
C THR A 253 -10.39 48.65 -66.84
N GLU A 254 -9.99 49.89 -66.64
CA GLU A 254 -10.74 51.08 -67.05
C GLU A 254 -10.08 51.69 -68.30
N VAL A 255 -10.85 51.79 -69.39
CA VAL A 255 -10.37 52.35 -70.65
C VAL A 255 -10.94 53.74 -70.83
N LYS A 256 -10.09 54.76 -70.91
CA LYS A 256 -10.51 56.13 -71.22
C LYS A 256 -10.26 56.43 -72.71
N PRO A 257 -11.31 56.65 -73.52
CA PRO A 257 -11.15 57.00 -74.92
C PRO A 257 -10.62 58.43 -75.06
N LYS A 258 -9.63 58.62 -75.94
CA LYS A 258 -9.13 59.94 -76.36
C LYS A 258 -9.65 60.27 -77.76
N LEU A 259 -9.85 61.56 -78.04
CA LEU A 259 -10.41 62.01 -79.32
C LEU A 259 -9.49 61.74 -80.52
N ILE A 260 -8.17 61.67 -80.33
CA ILE A 260 -7.20 61.28 -81.36
C ILE A 260 -6.09 60.43 -80.72
N GLY A 261 -5.80 59.26 -81.29
CA GLY A 261 -4.83 58.27 -80.79
C GLY A 261 -5.47 57.07 -80.09
N LYS A 262 -4.66 56.03 -79.80
CA LYS A 262 -5.15 54.79 -79.14
C LYS A 262 -5.65 55.10 -77.70
N PRO A 263 -6.71 54.44 -77.21
CA PRO A 263 -7.25 54.66 -75.86
C PRO A 263 -6.20 54.43 -74.78
N GLU A 264 -6.28 55.19 -73.68
CA GLU A 264 -5.48 54.91 -72.49
C GLU A 264 -6.16 53.85 -71.62
N ILE A 265 -5.42 52.79 -71.30
CA ILE A 265 -5.87 51.66 -70.49
C ILE A 265 -5.24 51.80 -69.10
N PHE A 266 -6.08 51.85 -68.07
CA PHE A 266 -5.64 51.87 -66.67
C PHE A 266 -6.05 50.55 -66.01
N GLU A 267 -5.06 49.77 -65.56
CA GLU A 267 -5.30 48.60 -64.72
C GLU A 267 -5.29 49.03 -63.26
N LYS A 268 -6.40 48.82 -62.55
CA LYS A 268 -6.49 49.09 -61.12
C LYS A 268 -6.69 47.79 -60.36
N GLU A 269 -5.74 47.45 -59.49
CA GLU A 269 -5.93 46.37 -58.53
C GLU A 269 -7.08 46.73 -57.60
N THR A 270 -8.10 45.87 -57.48
CA THR A 270 -9.15 46.05 -56.48
C THR A 270 -8.65 45.60 -55.09
N GLY A 271 -9.30 46.05 -54.01
CA GLY A 271 -8.98 45.65 -52.63
C GLY A 271 -9.38 44.20 -52.30
N ASN A 272 -9.90 43.44 -53.26
CA ASN A 272 -10.38 42.08 -53.06
C ASN A 272 -9.21 41.09 -53.13
N TYR A 273 -9.03 40.34 -52.05
CA TYR A 273 -7.95 39.36 -51.96
C TYR A 273 -8.25 38.09 -52.71
N VAL A 274 -7.15 37.58 -53.23
CA VAL A 274 -7.14 36.39 -54.01
C VAL A 274 -5.90 35.59 -53.65
N PHE A 275 -6.14 34.48 -52.98
CA PHE A 275 -5.11 33.59 -52.47
C PHE A 275 -4.17 33.14 -53.59
N SER A 276 -2.86 33.26 -53.35
CA SER A 276 -1.88 32.71 -54.28
C SER A 276 -1.99 31.18 -54.33
N PRO A 277 -1.66 30.53 -55.46
CA PRO A 277 -1.69 29.06 -55.56
C PRO A 277 -0.94 28.36 -54.42
N LYS A 278 0.24 28.88 -54.03
CA LYS A 278 1.04 28.36 -52.91
C LYS A 278 0.38 28.48 -51.53
N GLN A 279 -0.45 29.51 -51.31
CA GLN A 279 -1.20 29.65 -50.05
C GLN A 279 -2.40 28.71 -50.00
N LEU A 280 -3.07 28.49 -51.14
CA LEU A 280 -4.13 27.50 -51.26
C LEU A 280 -3.61 26.08 -51.01
N GLU A 281 -2.50 25.73 -51.65
CA GLU A 281 -1.83 24.44 -51.53
C GLU A 281 -1.50 24.13 -50.05
N LYS A 282 -0.94 25.10 -49.32
CA LYS A 282 -0.68 24.95 -47.87
C LYS A 282 -1.96 24.71 -47.05
N VAL A 283 -3.07 25.34 -47.40
CA VAL A 283 -4.35 25.14 -46.71
C VAL A 283 -4.94 23.77 -47.05
N GLU A 284 -4.85 23.34 -48.31
CA GLU A 284 -5.27 22.01 -48.76
C GLU A 284 -4.47 20.90 -48.06
N ASP A 285 -3.16 21.08 -47.90
CA ASP A 285 -2.28 20.15 -47.18
C ASP A 285 -2.66 20.04 -45.70
N LEU A 286 -2.90 21.18 -45.04
CA LEU A 286 -3.34 21.20 -43.64
C LEU A 286 -4.71 20.54 -43.45
N ILE A 287 -5.68 20.82 -44.33
CA ILE A 287 -7.00 20.17 -44.31
C ILE A 287 -6.83 18.67 -44.55
N THR A 288 -6.00 18.28 -45.51
CA THR A 288 -5.74 16.88 -45.84
C THR A 288 -5.11 16.13 -44.66
N ALA A 289 -4.10 16.72 -44.00
CA ALA A 289 -3.48 16.16 -42.81
C ALA A 289 -4.50 16.00 -41.68
N ALA A 290 -5.33 17.02 -41.43
CA ALA A 290 -6.37 16.97 -40.41
C ALA A 290 -7.44 15.88 -40.68
N VAL A 291 -7.84 15.70 -41.95
CA VAL A 291 -8.77 14.63 -42.36
C VAL A 291 -8.14 13.25 -42.16
N THR A 292 -6.85 13.09 -42.46
CA THR A 292 -6.12 11.83 -42.19
C THR A 292 -6.08 11.52 -40.70
N VAL A 293 -5.72 12.50 -39.85
CA VAL A 293 -5.69 12.33 -38.39
C VAL A 293 -7.07 11.96 -37.84
N LYS A 294 -8.14 12.60 -38.33
CA LYS A 294 -9.53 12.24 -37.96
C LYS A 294 -9.83 10.77 -38.28
N LYS A 295 -9.52 10.31 -39.50
CA LYS A 295 -9.76 8.92 -39.92
C LYS A 295 -8.94 7.91 -39.10
N ASP A 296 -7.68 8.24 -38.81
CA ASP A 296 -6.82 7.39 -37.98
C ASP A 296 -7.33 7.31 -36.54
N TYR A 297 -7.79 8.43 -35.97
CA TYR A 297 -8.39 8.46 -34.64
C TYR A 297 -9.68 7.63 -34.58
N GLU A 298 -10.58 7.77 -35.55
CA GLU A 298 -11.79 6.96 -35.68
C GLU A 298 -11.47 5.46 -35.81
N ARG A 299 -10.43 5.10 -36.57
CA ARG A 299 -9.95 3.71 -36.67
C ARG A 299 -9.45 3.20 -35.32
N LEU A 300 -8.61 3.98 -34.63
CA LEU A 300 -8.04 3.60 -33.32
C LEU A 300 -9.14 3.38 -32.28
N GLN A 301 -10.16 4.23 -32.25
CA GLN A 301 -11.31 4.10 -31.36
C GLN A 301 -12.12 2.81 -31.58
N ASN A 302 -12.00 2.19 -32.75
CA ASN A 302 -12.67 0.94 -33.11
C ASN A 302 -11.80 -0.32 -32.94
N THR A 303 -10.53 -0.17 -32.54
CA THR A 303 -9.64 -1.30 -32.25
C THR A 303 -10.09 -2.08 -31.03
N ASP A 304 -9.75 -3.37 -31.00
CA ASP A 304 -10.13 -4.27 -29.91
C ASP A 304 -9.58 -3.79 -28.57
N LEU A 305 -8.32 -3.31 -28.55
CA LEU A 305 -7.69 -2.76 -27.35
C LEU A 305 -8.48 -1.60 -26.72
N VAL A 306 -9.00 -0.66 -27.53
CA VAL A 306 -9.78 0.48 -27.01
C VAL A 306 -11.16 0.05 -26.54
N LYS A 307 -11.78 -0.90 -27.24
CA LYS A 307 -13.07 -1.48 -26.82
C LYS A 307 -12.94 -2.25 -25.51
N GLU A 308 -11.92 -3.09 -25.39
CA GLU A 308 -11.61 -3.84 -24.17
C GLU A 308 -11.30 -2.89 -23.01
N ASN A 309 -10.52 -1.83 -23.24
CA ASN A 309 -10.22 -0.85 -22.20
C ASN A 309 -11.48 -0.13 -21.69
N ARG A 310 -12.39 0.26 -22.60
CA ARG A 310 -13.70 0.83 -22.23
C ARG A 310 -14.54 -0.14 -21.39
N GLU A 311 -14.54 -1.42 -21.78
CA GLU A 311 -15.28 -2.44 -21.06
C GLU A 311 -14.68 -2.71 -19.67
N LEU A 312 -13.35 -2.77 -19.57
CA LEU A 312 -12.65 -2.86 -18.30
C LEU A 312 -12.97 -1.68 -17.39
N ASN A 313 -13.02 -0.45 -17.90
CA ASN A 313 -13.40 0.71 -17.10
C ASN A 313 -14.83 0.58 -16.54
N ARG A 314 -15.80 0.11 -17.33
CA ARG A 314 -17.16 -0.16 -16.84
C ARG A 314 -17.19 -1.23 -15.75
N GLN A 315 -16.40 -2.29 -15.91
CA GLN A 315 -16.29 -3.34 -14.89
C GLN A 315 -15.66 -2.79 -13.61
N VAL A 316 -14.64 -1.95 -13.70
CA VAL A 316 -14.02 -1.28 -12.54
C VAL A 316 -15.04 -0.42 -11.81
N ASP A 317 -15.85 0.37 -12.51
CA ASP A 317 -16.90 1.19 -11.89
C ASP A 317 -17.93 0.31 -11.16
N SER A 318 -18.39 -0.77 -11.80
CA SER A 318 -19.31 -1.75 -11.18
C SER A 318 -18.72 -2.43 -9.94
N LEU A 319 -17.45 -2.81 -9.99
CA LEU A 319 -16.73 -3.38 -8.84
C LEU A 319 -16.58 -2.37 -7.70
N TYR A 320 -16.35 -1.10 -8.03
CA TYR A 320 -16.25 -0.02 -7.04
C TYR A 320 -17.58 0.18 -6.30
N ASP A 321 -18.70 0.21 -7.02
CA ASP A 321 -20.03 0.30 -6.41
C ASP A 321 -20.35 -0.92 -5.54
N SER A 322 -20.02 -2.13 -6.02
CA SER A 322 -20.18 -3.37 -5.26
C SER A 322 -19.34 -3.38 -3.98
N LEU A 323 -18.10 -2.89 -4.05
CA LEU A 323 -17.22 -2.76 -2.89
C LEU A 323 -17.80 -1.77 -1.86
N LYS A 324 -18.33 -0.63 -2.32
CA LYS A 324 -18.95 0.37 -1.46
C LYS A 324 -20.16 -0.20 -0.71
N GLU A 325 -21.01 -0.97 -1.38
CA GLU A 325 -22.15 -1.62 -0.73
C GLU A 325 -21.69 -2.71 0.26
N SER A 326 -20.70 -3.52 -0.11
CA SER A 326 -20.12 -4.52 0.79
C SER A 326 -19.50 -3.91 2.05
N GLN A 327 -18.85 -2.74 1.93
CA GLN A 327 -18.32 -2.01 3.08
C GLN A 327 -19.44 -1.52 4.02
N LYS A 328 -20.56 -1.06 3.47
CA LYS A 328 -21.73 -0.65 4.25
C LYS A 328 -22.33 -1.83 5.02
N ILE A 329 -22.54 -2.97 4.35
CA ILE A 329 -23.05 -4.20 4.98
C ILE A 329 -22.11 -4.67 6.11
N ASN A 330 -20.80 -4.66 5.87
CA ASN A 330 -19.82 -5.02 6.90
C ASN A 330 -19.87 -4.10 8.13
N LEU A 331 -20.11 -2.81 7.94
CA LEU A 331 -20.26 -1.86 9.04
C LEU A 331 -21.50 -2.19 9.89
N GLU A 332 -22.62 -2.52 9.24
CA GLU A 332 -23.87 -2.90 9.91
C GLU A 332 -23.69 -4.21 10.71
N LEU A 333 -23.13 -5.25 10.09
CA LEU A 333 -22.85 -6.53 10.75
C LEU A 333 -21.89 -6.38 11.94
N LYS A 334 -20.94 -5.45 11.84
CA LYS A 334 -20.00 -5.18 12.92
C LYS A 334 -20.68 -4.55 14.14
N GLU A 335 -21.60 -3.62 13.92
CA GLU A 335 -22.38 -3.05 15.02
C GLU A 335 -23.32 -4.07 15.65
N GLU A 336 -23.92 -4.94 14.85
CA GLU A 336 -24.73 -6.05 15.37
C GLU A 336 -23.89 -7.01 16.22
N ASN A 337 -22.71 -7.40 15.74
CA ASN A 337 -21.76 -8.22 16.51
C ASN A 337 -21.34 -7.55 17.83
N ARG A 338 -21.16 -6.22 17.84
CA ARG A 338 -20.83 -5.49 19.07
C ARG A 338 -21.98 -5.56 20.08
N LYS A 339 -23.22 -5.37 19.63
CA LYS A 339 -24.41 -5.47 20.49
C LYS A 339 -24.53 -6.88 21.08
N LEU A 340 -24.41 -7.91 20.26
CA LEU A 340 -24.46 -9.30 20.71
C LEU A 340 -23.35 -9.63 21.72
N ASN A 341 -22.13 -9.14 21.51
CA ASN A 341 -21.04 -9.35 22.47
C ASN A 341 -21.30 -8.70 23.84
N ILE A 342 -21.90 -7.51 23.86
CA ILE A 342 -22.30 -6.84 25.10
C ILE A 342 -23.37 -7.66 25.82
N GLU A 343 -24.39 -8.13 25.08
CA GLU A 343 -25.46 -8.96 25.63
C GLU A 343 -24.94 -10.28 26.19
N ILE A 344 -24.07 -10.98 25.45
CA ILE A 344 -23.39 -12.20 25.91
C ILE A 344 -22.56 -11.92 27.16
N GLY A 345 -21.86 -10.78 27.24
CA GLY A 345 -21.10 -10.38 28.43
C GLY A 345 -21.99 -10.18 29.66
N SER A 346 -23.14 -9.51 29.48
CA SER A 346 -24.15 -9.32 30.53
C SER A 346 -24.71 -10.67 31.00
N LEU A 347 -25.09 -11.56 30.07
CA LEU A 347 -25.59 -12.89 30.39
C LEU A 347 -24.56 -13.75 31.13
N LYS A 348 -23.28 -13.71 30.72
CA LYS A 348 -22.19 -14.40 31.44
C LYS A 348 -22.03 -13.91 32.87
N THR A 349 -22.19 -12.61 33.10
CA THR A 349 -22.13 -12.01 34.44
C THR A 349 -23.30 -12.49 35.29
N HIS A 350 -24.53 -12.39 34.79
CA HIS A 350 -25.72 -12.92 35.49
C HIS A 350 -25.59 -14.41 35.81
N ILE A 351 -25.10 -15.24 34.88
CA ILE A 351 -24.88 -16.67 35.11
C ILE A 351 -23.81 -16.90 36.20
N LYS A 352 -22.76 -16.08 36.25
CA LYS A 352 -21.72 -16.16 37.28
C LYS A 352 -22.32 -15.86 38.66
N ASP A 353 -23.10 -14.78 38.77
CA ASP A 353 -23.71 -14.38 40.04
C ASP A 353 -24.72 -15.41 40.53
N LEU A 354 -25.54 -15.97 39.63
CA LEU A 354 -26.45 -17.06 39.96
C LEU A 354 -25.71 -18.31 40.45
N LYS A 355 -24.57 -18.66 39.83
CA LYS A 355 -23.73 -19.78 40.28
C LYS A 355 -23.16 -19.54 41.67
N GLU A 356 -22.74 -18.32 41.99
CA GLU A 356 -22.24 -17.96 43.32
C GLU A 356 -23.36 -17.99 44.36
N ASN A 357 -24.55 -17.46 44.04
CA ASN A 357 -25.72 -17.55 44.91
C ASN A 357 -26.08 -19.00 45.24
N ILE A 358 -26.07 -19.90 44.24
CA ILE A 358 -26.30 -21.34 44.45
C ILE A 358 -25.23 -21.95 45.35
N ARG A 359 -23.98 -21.53 45.22
CA ARG A 359 -22.88 -22.00 46.06
C ARG A 359 -23.04 -21.59 47.52
N VAL A 360 -23.37 -20.31 47.76
CA VAL A 360 -23.65 -19.81 49.11
C VAL A 360 -24.83 -20.58 49.70
N LEU A 361 -25.92 -20.75 48.93
CA LEU A 361 -27.08 -21.52 49.36
C LEU A 361 -26.68 -22.95 49.73
N TYR A 362 -25.94 -23.64 48.87
CA TYR A 362 -25.42 -24.98 49.14
C TYR A 362 -24.68 -25.06 50.48
N GLN A 363 -23.75 -24.14 50.74
CA GLN A 363 -22.96 -24.14 51.97
C GLN A 363 -23.83 -23.89 53.22
N GLN A 364 -24.75 -22.92 53.16
CA GLN A 364 -25.62 -22.61 54.29
C GLN A 364 -26.62 -23.74 54.56
N THR A 365 -27.21 -24.32 53.52
CA THR A 365 -28.13 -25.46 53.67
C THR A 365 -27.41 -26.67 54.26
N LYS A 366 -26.18 -26.96 53.81
CA LYS A 366 -25.35 -28.02 54.41
C LYS A 366 -25.10 -27.78 55.90
N LYS A 367 -24.70 -26.56 56.26
CA LYS A 367 -24.44 -26.16 57.65
C LYS A 367 -25.69 -26.27 58.53
N ALA A 368 -26.85 -25.86 58.02
CA ALA A 368 -28.11 -25.90 58.76
C ALA A 368 -28.65 -27.33 58.95
N PHE A 369 -28.61 -28.15 57.91
CA PHE A 369 -29.22 -29.49 57.94
C PHE A 369 -28.31 -30.59 58.50
N LYS A 370 -26.99 -30.37 58.58
CA LYS A 370 -26.00 -31.32 59.12
C LYS A 370 -26.22 -32.74 58.56
N GLU A 371 -26.47 -33.74 59.40
CA GLU A 371 -26.70 -35.13 59.00
C GLU A 371 -27.89 -35.30 58.04
N LYS A 372 -28.92 -34.44 58.15
CA LYS A 372 -30.09 -34.48 57.25
C LYS A 372 -29.78 -33.93 55.85
N PHE A 373 -28.61 -33.31 55.65
CA PHE A 373 -28.24 -32.73 54.36
C PHE A 373 -28.15 -33.77 53.25
N LYS A 374 -27.69 -34.99 53.55
CA LYS A 374 -27.56 -36.06 52.54
C LYS A 374 -28.92 -36.43 51.92
N VAL A 375 -29.97 -36.49 52.75
CA VAL A 375 -31.34 -36.76 52.30
C VAL A 375 -31.88 -35.58 51.50
N PHE A 376 -31.75 -34.36 52.02
CA PHE A 376 -32.19 -33.14 51.34
C PHE A 376 -31.55 -32.98 49.94
N ARG A 377 -30.23 -33.17 49.85
CA ARG A 377 -29.47 -33.15 48.59
C ARG A 377 -30.00 -34.16 47.59
N GLY A 378 -30.32 -35.38 48.05
CA GLY A 378 -30.90 -36.44 47.22
C GLY A 378 -32.23 -36.03 46.59
N ILE A 379 -33.09 -35.34 47.35
CA ILE A 379 -34.37 -34.81 46.86
C ILE A 379 -34.13 -33.76 45.76
N ILE A 380 -33.28 -32.77 46.02
CA ILE A 380 -32.95 -31.72 45.04
C ILE A 380 -32.34 -32.31 43.76
N LYS A 381 -31.46 -33.31 43.90
CA LYS A 381 -30.85 -33.99 42.77
C LYS A 381 -31.91 -34.68 41.90
N ASN A 382 -32.76 -35.50 42.50
CA ASN A 382 -33.80 -36.23 41.75
C ASN A 382 -34.78 -35.28 41.05
N GLU A 383 -35.14 -34.17 41.69
CA GLU A 383 -36.07 -33.17 41.14
C GLU A 383 -35.49 -32.38 39.96
N LEU A 384 -34.18 -32.08 39.97
CA LEU A 384 -33.53 -31.39 38.86
C LEU A 384 -33.20 -32.35 37.71
N ASP A 385 -32.75 -33.57 38.04
CA ASP A 385 -32.43 -34.60 37.05
C ASP A 385 -33.70 -35.03 36.30
N SER A 386 -34.85 -35.15 36.98
CA SER A 386 -36.14 -35.50 36.34
C SER A 386 -36.63 -34.43 35.36
N LYS A 387 -36.21 -33.18 35.55
CA LYS A 387 -36.50 -32.05 34.65
C LYS A 387 -35.45 -31.86 33.56
N GLY A 388 -34.38 -32.67 33.55
CA GLY A 388 -33.26 -32.52 32.63
C GLY A 388 -32.51 -31.19 32.82
N ILE A 389 -32.62 -30.57 34.00
CA ILE A 389 -32.02 -29.27 34.28
C ILE A 389 -30.59 -29.46 34.76
N ASP A 390 -29.69 -28.62 34.27
CA ASP A 390 -28.30 -28.64 34.65
C ASP A 390 -28.11 -28.33 36.16
N ASN A 391 -27.59 -29.31 36.88
CA ASN A 391 -27.63 -29.31 38.34
C ASN A 391 -26.37 -28.65 38.94
N GLN A 392 -26.41 -27.34 39.08
CA GLN A 392 -25.31 -26.57 39.68
C GLN A 392 -25.10 -26.92 41.17
N PHE A 393 -26.17 -27.23 41.90
CA PHE A 393 -26.11 -27.61 43.31
C PHE A 393 -25.32 -28.91 43.53
N GLU A 394 -25.54 -29.90 42.66
CA GLU A 394 -24.79 -31.16 42.63
C GLU A 394 -23.33 -30.95 42.24
N ARG A 395 -23.04 -29.99 41.35
CA ARG A 395 -21.66 -29.65 40.97
C ARG A 395 -20.87 -29.05 42.11
N GLU A 396 -21.47 -28.22 42.96
CA GLU A 396 -20.78 -27.70 44.14
C GLU A 396 -20.39 -28.82 45.12
N HIS A 397 -21.25 -29.82 45.31
CA HIS A 397 -20.90 -30.99 46.11
C HIS A 397 -19.73 -31.78 45.52
N LYS A 398 -19.74 -32.04 44.21
CA LYS A 398 -18.65 -32.75 43.53
C LYS A 398 -17.34 -31.98 43.63
N ARG A 399 -17.37 -30.64 43.49
CA ARG A 399 -16.20 -29.77 43.69
C ARG A 399 -15.65 -29.86 45.11
N GLU A 400 -16.53 -29.85 46.11
CA GLU A 400 -16.14 -29.99 47.52
C GLU A 400 -15.46 -31.34 47.79
N ILE A 401 -16.03 -32.45 47.29
CA ILE A 401 -15.42 -33.78 47.41
C ILE A 401 -14.03 -33.83 46.75
N SER A 402 -13.90 -33.25 45.55
CA SER A 402 -12.62 -33.22 44.83
C SER A 402 -11.55 -32.50 45.64
N ARG A 403 -11.87 -31.32 46.19
CA ARG A 403 -10.93 -30.54 47.01
C ARG A 403 -10.48 -31.27 48.27
N HIS A 404 -11.36 -32.04 48.90
CA HIS A 404 -10.97 -32.88 50.04
C HIS A 404 -10.02 -34.02 49.64
N ARG A 405 -10.24 -34.66 48.48
CA ARG A 405 -9.35 -35.73 47.98
C ARG A 405 -7.97 -35.24 47.58
N ASP A 406 -7.85 -34.01 47.09
CA ASP A 406 -6.56 -33.42 46.72
C ASP A 406 -5.75 -33.05 47.99
N PHE A 407 -6.42 -32.56 49.05
CA PHE A 407 -5.79 -32.30 50.35
C PHE A 407 -5.26 -33.56 51.05
N ASP A 408 -5.93 -34.70 50.87
CA ASP A 408 -5.50 -36.00 51.42
C ASP A 408 -4.36 -36.66 50.62
N ARG A 409 -4.00 -36.13 49.44
CA ARG A 409 -2.88 -36.62 48.61
C ARG A 409 -1.58 -35.82 48.80
N GLU A 410 -1.65 -34.62 49.36
CA GLU A 410 -0.49 -33.76 49.65
C GLU A 410 0.07 -33.96 51.08
N ARG A 411 -0.52 -34.89 51.86
CA ARG A 411 0.01 -35.41 53.13
C ARG A 411 0.53 -36.82 52.95
#